data_AF-A0A520LL08-F1
#
_entry.id   AF-A0A520LL08-F1
#
_cell.length_a   1.000
_cell.length_b   1.000
_cell.length_c   1.000
_cell.angle_alpha   90.00
_cell.angle_beta   90.00
_cell.angle_gamma   90.00
#
_symmetry.space_group_name_H-M   'P 1'
#
loop_
_entity.id
_entity.type
_entity.pdbx_description
1 polymer ?
#
loop_
_entity_poly.entity_id
_entity_poly.type
_entity_poly.pdbx_seq_one_letter_code
_entity_poly.pdbx_strand_id
1 'polypeptide(L)'
;MRIKIFPLVIFFLLIAEIYILILVGQITGVLNLLLLIVISAFVGIGFIRKQGFATLIRGRERIFGGELPTSELVEGLFLVIGGICLLIPGFISDCLGIILAVPFSRKMMIIFLGKSSFFKFRANFKAGSAQSESAKDNYPEDIIDAEFWDHSDQTGIKKSSKDP
;
A
#
# COMPACT_ATOMS: atom_id res chain seq x y z
N MET A 1 8.82 -5.57 -24.89
CA MET A 1 7.91 -4.71 -25.69
C MET A 1 6.44 -4.65 -25.22
N ARG A 2 6.00 -5.41 -24.20
CA ARG A 2 4.56 -5.53 -23.86
C ARG A 2 3.98 -4.37 -23.02
N ILE A 3 4.81 -3.65 -22.26
CA ILE A 3 4.37 -2.58 -21.33
C ILE A 3 3.89 -1.31 -22.05
N LYS A 4 4.31 -1.07 -23.31
CA LYS A 4 3.91 0.13 -24.07
C LYS A 4 2.45 0.11 -24.54
N ILE A 5 1.78 -1.05 -24.52
CA ILE A 5 0.37 -1.20 -24.92
C ILE A 5 -0.59 -0.78 -23.81
N PHE A 6 -0.18 -0.87 -22.55
CA PHE A 6 -1.02 -0.54 -21.40
C PHE A 6 -1.62 0.88 -21.45
N PRO A 7 -0.83 1.96 -21.66
CA PRO A 7 -1.41 3.31 -21.74
C PRO A 7 -2.34 3.49 -22.96
N LEU A 8 -2.09 2.78 -24.06
CA LEU A 8 -2.92 2.84 -25.26
C LEU A 8 -4.30 2.20 -25.03
N VAL A 9 -4.35 1.10 -24.28
CA VAL A 9 -5.62 0.45 -23.88
C VAL A 9 -6.44 1.37 -22.98
N ILE A 10 -5.80 2.00 -21.99
CA ILE A 10 -6.49 2.94 -21.09
C ILE A 10 -7.02 4.14 -21.87
N PHE A 11 -6.24 4.68 -22.80
CA PHE A 11 -6.66 5.80 -23.63
C PHE A 11 -7.89 5.46 -24.48
N PHE A 12 -7.89 4.28 -25.11
CA PHE A 12 -9.03 3.82 -25.91
C PHE A 12 -10.27 3.54 -25.04
N LEU A 13 -10.07 2.97 -23.85
CA LEU A 13 -11.14 2.78 -22.87
C LEU A 13 -11.79 4.13 -22.52
N LEU A 14 -10.98 5.16 -22.24
CA LEU A 14 -11.50 6.48 -21.88
C LEU A 14 -12.31 7.12 -23.03
N ILE A 15 -11.89 6.95 -24.28
CA ILE A 15 -12.67 7.39 -25.44
C ILE A 15 -14.01 6.64 -25.52
N ALA A 16 -13.98 5.32 -25.32
CA ALA A 16 -15.19 4.50 -25.34
C ALA A 16 -16.18 4.94 -24.24
N GLU A 17 -15.68 5.33 -23.06
CA GLU A 17 -16.53 5.84 -21.98
C GLU A 17 -17.24 7.12 -22.34
N ILE A 18 -16.51 8.10 -22.88
CA ILE A 18 -17.12 9.36 -23.31
C ILE A 18 -18.17 9.10 -24.40
N TYR A 19 -17.90 8.18 -25.32
CA TYR A 19 -18.87 7.79 -26.34
C TYR A 19 -20.14 7.18 -25.75
N ILE A 20 -20.02 6.25 -24.79
CA ILE A 20 -21.17 5.61 -24.13
C ILE A 20 -21.95 6.62 -23.29
N LEU A 21 -21.27 7.50 -22.55
CA LEU A 21 -21.92 8.55 -21.76
C LEU A 21 -22.75 9.49 -22.62
N ILE A 22 -22.23 9.88 -23.79
CA ILE A 22 -22.98 10.70 -24.75
C ILE A 22 -24.21 9.93 -25.26
N LEU A 23 -24.02 8.66 -25.65
CA LEU A 23 -25.12 7.82 -26.15
C LEU A 23 -26.23 7.64 -25.11
N VAL A 24 -25.87 7.32 -23.88
CA VAL A 24 -26.84 7.17 -22.78
C VAL A 24 -27.46 8.52 -22.41
N GLY A 25 -26.68 9.60 -22.41
CA GLY A 25 -27.18 10.96 -22.20
C GLY A 25 -28.21 11.38 -23.23
N GLN A 26 -28.08 10.95 -24.49
CA GLN A 26 -29.07 11.20 -25.54
C GLN A 26 -30.36 10.40 -25.33
N ILE A 27 -30.28 9.16 -24.83
CA ILE A 27 -31.45 8.28 -24.64
C ILE A 27 -32.20 8.64 -23.35
N THR A 28 -31.47 8.86 -22.24
CA THR A 28 -32.05 9.05 -20.90
C THR A 28 -32.24 10.53 -20.54
N GLY A 29 -31.58 11.43 -21.25
CA GLY A 29 -31.53 12.86 -20.94
C GLY A 29 -30.41 13.22 -19.97
N VAL A 30 -29.88 14.44 -20.12
CA VAL A 30 -28.70 14.92 -19.38
C VAL A 30 -28.94 14.96 -17.86
N LEU A 31 -30.15 15.31 -17.41
CA LEU A 31 -30.48 15.36 -15.98
C LEU A 31 -30.39 13.98 -15.32
N ASN A 32 -30.92 12.95 -15.98
CA ASN A 32 -30.87 11.58 -15.46
C ASN A 32 -29.44 11.03 -15.47
N LEU A 33 -28.66 11.35 -16.50
CA LEU A 33 -27.24 10.99 -16.56
C LEU A 33 -26.47 11.63 -15.38
N LEU A 34 -26.69 12.91 -15.12
CA LEU A 34 -26.05 13.61 -14.00
C LEU A 34 -26.43 12.97 -12.65
N LEU A 35 -27.71 12.62 -12.47
CA LEU A 35 -28.16 11.92 -11.27
C LEU A 35 -27.47 10.56 -11.12
N LEU A 36 -27.33 9.79 -12.21
CA LEU A 36 -26.64 8.50 -12.23
C LEU A 36 -25.17 8.65 -11.80
N ILE A 37 -24.47 9.64 -12.33
CA ILE A 37 -23.08 9.97 -12.00
C ILE A 37 -22.93 10.31 -10.52
N VAL A 38 -23.84 11.13 -9.99
CA VAL A 38 -23.83 11.50 -8.57
C VAL A 38 -24.05 10.27 -7.70
N ILE A 39 -25.03 9.42 -8.06
CA ILE A 39 -25.29 8.17 -7.34
C ILE A 39 -24.06 7.25 -7.38
N SER A 40 -23.40 7.07 -8.52
CA SER A 40 -22.22 6.20 -8.61
C SER A 40 -21.05 6.73 -7.75
N ALA A 41 -20.85 8.05 -7.73
CA ALA A 41 -19.87 8.69 -6.87
C ALA A 41 -20.18 8.46 -5.37
N PHE A 42 -21.43 8.62 -4.95
CA PHE A 42 -21.85 8.32 -3.58
C PHE A 42 -21.63 6.86 -3.20
N VAL A 43 -21.92 5.94 -4.13
CA VAL A 43 -21.65 4.51 -3.96
C VAL A 43 -20.15 4.26 -3.78
N GLY A 44 -19.30 4.81 -4.65
CA GLY A 44 -17.84 4.68 -4.57
C GLY A 44 -17.27 5.22 -3.25
N ILE A 45 -17.67 6.42 -2.84
CA ILE A 45 -17.28 7.01 -1.55
C ILE A 45 -17.77 6.13 -0.39
N GLY A 46 -18.99 5.60 -0.48
CA GLY A 46 -19.56 4.68 0.50
C GLY A 46 -18.73 3.41 0.68
N PHE A 47 -18.24 2.81 -0.41
CA PHE A 47 -17.31 1.68 -0.38
C PHE A 47 -16.00 2.05 0.34
N ILE A 48 -15.40 3.19 -0.01
CA ILE A 48 -14.15 3.64 0.62
C ILE A 48 -14.35 3.86 2.12
N ARG A 49 -15.43 4.53 2.54
CA ARG A 49 -15.67 4.81 3.97
C ARG A 49 -15.91 3.54 4.77
N LYS A 50 -16.75 2.62 4.29
CA LYS A 50 -17.11 1.40 5.04
C LYS A 50 -15.95 0.40 5.12
N GLN A 51 -15.33 0.10 3.97
CA GLN A 51 -14.30 -0.95 3.91
C GLN A 51 -12.89 -0.40 4.09
N GLY A 52 -12.62 0.82 3.67
CA GLY A 52 -11.32 1.46 3.88
C GLY A 52 -11.02 1.61 5.37
N PHE A 53 -11.99 2.09 6.16
CA PHE A 53 -11.81 2.22 7.61
C PHE A 53 -11.58 0.86 8.31
N ALA A 54 -12.35 -0.16 7.95
CA ALA A 54 -12.17 -1.51 8.49
C ALA A 54 -10.80 -2.11 8.13
N THR A 55 -10.30 -1.86 6.92
CA THR A 55 -8.99 -2.32 6.45
C THR A 55 -7.85 -1.62 7.21
N LEU A 56 -8.00 -0.31 7.46
CA LEU A 56 -7.03 0.49 8.22
C LEU A 56 -6.92 0.02 9.68
N ILE A 57 -8.05 -0.25 10.35
CA ILE A 57 -8.04 -0.75 11.73
C ILE A 57 -7.31 -2.10 11.81
N ARG A 58 -7.63 -3.05 10.94
CA ARG A 58 -6.97 -4.36 10.89
C ARG A 58 -5.48 -4.25 10.58
N GLY A 59 -5.11 -3.36 9.65
CA GLY A 59 -3.71 -3.10 9.33
C GLY A 59 -2.95 -2.55 10.54
N ARG A 60 -3.57 -1.61 11.27
CA ARG A 60 -3.02 -1.03 12.50
C ARG A 60 -2.82 -2.09 13.59
N GLU A 61 -3.81 -2.95 13.83
CA GLU A 61 -3.73 -4.04 14.81
C GLU A 61 -2.58 -5.01 14.53
N ARG A 62 -2.37 -5.40 13.27
CA ARG A 62 -1.26 -6.28 12.87
C ARG A 62 0.11 -5.62 13.03
N ILE A 63 0.24 -4.33 12.69
CA ILE A 63 1.48 -3.58 12.90
C ILE A 63 1.85 -3.54 14.38
N PHE A 64 0.88 -3.33 15.27
CA PHE A 64 1.12 -3.39 16.72
C PHE A 64 1.45 -4.79 17.21
N GLY A 65 0.98 -5.84 16.53
CA GLY A 65 1.36 -7.23 16.77
C GLY A 65 2.76 -7.62 16.24
N GLY A 66 3.51 -6.69 15.65
CA GLY A 66 4.83 -6.97 15.06
C GLY A 66 4.77 -7.68 13.70
N GLU A 67 3.58 -7.82 13.09
CA GLU A 67 3.37 -8.42 11.78
C GLU A 67 3.17 -7.34 10.70
N LEU A 68 3.80 -7.52 9.53
CA LEU A 68 3.56 -6.63 8.39
C LEU A 68 2.22 -6.97 7.71
N PRO A 69 1.24 -6.04 7.65
CA PRO A 69 -0.11 -6.28 7.14
C PRO A 69 -0.17 -6.25 5.61
N THR A 70 0.54 -7.16 4.95
CA THR A 70 0.66 -7.15 3.48
C THR A 70 -0.70 -7.32 2.79
N SER A 71 -1.58 -8.16 3.32
CA SER A 71 -2.92 -8.40 2.76
C SER A 71 -3.81 -7.15 2.81
N GLU A 72 -3.81 -6.46 3.94
CA GLU A 72 -4.63 -5.29 4.21
C GLU A 72 -4.15 -4.09 3.40
N LEU A 73 -2.84 -3.96 3.18
CA LEU A 73 -2.27 -2.92 2.30
C LEU A 73 -2.72 -3.11 0.84
N VAL A 74 -2.62 -4.33 0.32
CA VAL A 74 -3.07 -4.67 -1.04
C VAL A 74 -4.58 -4.47 -1.17
N GLU A 75 -5.35 -4.93 -0.18
CA GLU A 75 -6.78 -4.66 -0.06
C GLU A 75 -7.09 -3.17 -0.17
N GLY A 76 -6.44 -2.36 0.67
CA GLY A 76 -6.61 -0.91 0.71
C GLY A 76 -6.31 -0.25 -0.63
N LEU A 77 -5.24 -0.68 -1.29
CA LEU A 77 -4.86 -0.14 -2.61
C LEU A 77 -5.92 -0.43 -3.69
N PHE A 78 -6.40 -1.67 -3.80
CA PHE A 78 -7.45 -2.00 -4.77
C PHE A 78 -8.76 -1.26 -4.50
N LEU A 79 -9.09 -1.04 -3.23
CA LEU A 79 -10.28 -0.28 -2.84
C LEU A 79 -10.14 1.21 -3.18
N VAL A 80 -8.96 1.80 -2.99
CA VAL A 80 -8.70 3.19 -3.41
C VAL A 80 -8.74 3.31 -4.93
N ILE A 81 -8.08 2.40 -5.66
CA ILE A 81 -8.10 2.40 -7.13
C ILE A 81 -9.53 2.22 -7.66
N GLY A 82 -10.29 1.25 -7.14
CA GLY A 82 -11.68 1.02 -7.53
C GLY A 82 -12.59 2.19 -7.19
N GLY A 83 -12.38 2.83 -6.03
CA GLY A 83 -13.11 4.02 -5.63
C GLY A 83 -12.80 5.25 -6.48
N ILE A 84 -11.54 5.45 -6.89
CA ILE A 84 -11.16 6.50 -7.85
C ILE A 84 -11.74 6.21 -9.24
N CYS A 85 -11.77 4.93 -9.65
CA CYS A 85 -12.43 4.49 -10.89
C CYS A 85 -13.92 4.82 -10.91
N LEU A 86 -14.61 4.75 -9.77
CA LEU A 86 -16.02 5.10 -9.59
C LEU A 86 -16.28 6.60 -9.47
N LEU A 87 -15.26 7.40 -9.14
CA LEU A 87 -15.37 8.86 -9.10
C LEU A 87 -15.32 9.48 -10.50
N ILE A 88 -14.60 8.85 -11.42
CA ILE A 88 -14.62 9.20 -12.84
C ILE A 88 -15.73 8.37 -13.48
N PRO A 89 -16.94 8.92 -13.67
CA PRO A 89 -18.06 8.13 -14.14
C PRO A 89 -17.74 7.58 -15.54
N GLY A 90 -17.79 6.27 -15.67
CA GLY A 90 -17.68 5.56 -16.92
C GLY A 90 -18.44 4.26 -16.78
N PHE A 91 -19.36 3.91 -17.67
CA PHE A 91 -20.16 2.70 -17.52
C PHE A 91 -19.31 1.43 -17.37
N ILE A 92 -18.16 1.37 -18.06
CA ILE A 92 -17.24 0.24 -18.00
C ILE A 92 -16.36 0.33 -16.74
N SER A 93 -15.85 1.53 -16.45
CA SER A 93 -15.03 1.91 -15.31
C SER A 93 -15.78 1.74 -13.98
N ASP A 94 -17.08 2.01 -13.95
CA ASP A 94 -17.97 1.84 -12.80
C ASP A 94 -18.15 0.35 -12.51
N CYS A 95 -18.36 -0.47 -13.54
CA CYS A 95 -18.42 -1.93 -13.38
C CYS A 95 -17.08 -2.48 -12.85
N LEU A 96 -15.96 -2.06 -13.45
CA LEU A 96 -14.61 -2.43 -13.01
C LEU A 96 -14.32 -1.94 -11.59
N GLY A 97 -14.71 -0.71 -11.27
CA GLY A 97 -14.52 -0.05 -9.99
C GLY A 97 -15.31 -0.75 -8.89
N ILE A 98 -16.56 -1.13 -9.17
CA ILE A 98 -17.37 -1.94 -8.26
C ILE A 98 -16.74 -3.32 -8.06
N ILE A 99 -16.31 -4.00 -9.13
CA ILE A 99 -15.66 -5.32 -9.03
C ILE A 99 -14.36 -5.24 -8.19
N LEU A 100 -13.57 -4.17 -8.35
CA LEU A 100 -12.37 -3.92 -7.55
C LEU A 100 -12.70 -3.56 -6.09
N ALA A 101 -13.76 -2.77 -5.87
CA ALA A 101 -14.19 -2.32 -4.55
C ALA A 101 -14.94 -3.38 -3.75
N VAL A 102 -15.52 -4.40 -4.41
CA VAL A 102 -16.28 -5.47 -3.75
C VAL A 102 -15.33 -6.50 -3.12
N PRO A 103 -15.50 -6.84 -1.83
CA PRO A 103 -14.59 -7.72 -1.09
C PRO A 103 -14.65 -9.19 -1.54
N PHE A 104 -15.63 -9.55 -2.36
CA PHE A 104 -15.74 -10.88 -2.96
C PHE A 104 -14.57 -11.18 -3.91
N SER A 105 -14.06 -10.17 -4.62
CA SER A 105 -12.83 -10.31 -5.42
C SER A 105 -11.62 -10.64 -4.55
N ARG A 106 -11.60 -10.20 -3.28
CA ARG A 106 -10.49 -10.37 -2.35
C ARG A 106 -10.32 -11.84 -1.90
N LYS A 107 -11.42 -12.54 -1.59
CA LYS A 107 -11.36 -14.00 -1.27
C LYS A 107 -11.04 -14.84 -2.51
N MET A 108 -11.62 -14.49 -3.66
CA MET A 108 -11.35 -15.21 -4.91
C MET A 108 -9.90 -15.00 -5.37
N MET A 109 -9.34 -13.81 -5.18
CA MET A 109 -7.93 -13.57 -5.47
C MET A 109 -7.03 -14.30 -4.49
N ILE A 110 -7.30 -14.35 -3.18
CA ILE A 110 -6.50 -15.17 -2.24
C ILE A 110 -6.52 -16.67 -2.63
N ILE A 111 -7.66 -17.20 -3.06
CA ILE A 111 -7.80 -18.60 -3.50
C ILE A 111 -7.10 -18.84 -4.85
N PHE A 112 -7.19 -17.90 -5.80
CA PHE A 112 -6.60 -18.03 -7.14
C PHE A 112 -5.08 -17.77 -7.14
N LEU A 113 -4.63 -16.80 -6.34
CA LEU A 113 -3.24 -16.38 -6.20
C LEU A 113 -2.42 -17.31 -5.28
N GLY A 114 -3.09 -18.04 -4.38
CA GLY A 114 -2.50 -19.16 -3.66
C GLY A 114 -2.04 -20.30 -4.58
N LYS A 115 -2.53 -20.34 -5.83
CA LYS A 115 -2.20 -21.38 -6.81
C LYS A 115 -1.18 -20.96 -7.87
N SER A 116 -0.87 -19.67 -8.03
CA SER A 116 0.18 -19.23 -8.95
C SER A 116 0.87 -17.92 -8.54
N SER A 117 2.11 -18.08 -8.12
CA SER A 117 3.21 -17.14 -8.37
C SER A 117 3.37 -15.86 -7.54
N PHE A 118 2.38 -15.31 -6.82
CA PHE A 118 2.63 -14.12 -5.95
C PHE A 118 3.34 -14.42 -4.63
N PHE A 119 3.32 -15.67 -4.18
CA PHE A 119 4.12 -16.12 -3.02
C PHE A 119 5.64 -15.93 -3.26
N LYS A 120 6.08 -15.75 -4.51
CA LYS A 120 7.49 -15.46 -4.85
C LYS A 120 7.90 -14.00 -4.59
N PHE A 121 6.97 -13.06 -4.39
CA PHE A 121 7.32 -11.70 -3.95
C PHE A 121 7.73 -11.67 -2.48
N ARG A 122 7.12 -12.52 -1.62
CA ARG A 122 7.61 -12.77 -0.25
C ARG A 122 8.98 -13.46 -0.23
N ALA A 123 9.28 -14.29 -1.23
CA ALA A 123 10.58 -14.96 -1.34
C ALA A 123 11.73 -14.00 -1.68
N ASN A 124 11.49 -12.91 -2.44
CA ASN A 124 12.56 -11.96 -2.79
C ASN A 124 12.86 -10.95 -1.68
N PHE A 125 11.88 -10.57 -0.85
CA PHE A 125 12.13 -9.71 0.32
C PHE A 125 12.84 -10.45 1.47
N LYS A 126 12.70 -11.78 1.56
CA LYS A 126 13.46 -12.62 2.50
C LYS A 126 14.80 -13.12 1.92
N ALA A 127 14.95 -13.16 0.59
CA ALA A 127 16.21 -13.51 -0.07
C ALA A 127 17.25 -12.38 -0.08
N GLY A 128 16.84 -11.12 0.11
CA GLY A 128 17.75 -9.98 0.30
C GLY A 128 18.31 -9.84 1.73
N SER A 129 17.75 -10.56 2.71
CA SER A 129 18.17 -10.50 4.12
C SER A 129 18.68 -11.84 4.66
N ALA A 130 18.87 -12.84 3.80
CA ALA A 130 19.37 -14.18 4.16
C ALA A 130 20.74 -14.49 3.53
N GLN A 131 21.49 -13.45 3.13
CA GLN A 131 22.87 -13.57 2.64
C GLN A 131 23.81 -12.75 3.53
N SER A 132 23.84 -13.04 4.83
CA SER A 132 24.94 -12.63 5.71
C SER A 132 24.97 -13.50 6.97
N GLU A 133 25.16 -14.82 6.81
CA GLU A 133 25.56 -15.67 7.94
C GLU A 133 26.15 -17.00 7.46
N SER A 134 27.29 -16.91 6.75
CA SER A 134 28.26 -18.01 6.63
C SER A 134 29.53 -17.48 5.97
N ALA A 135 30.30 -16.70 6.72
CA ALA A 135 31.68 -16.40 6.41
C ALA A 135 32.50 -16.47 7.71
N LYS A 136 32.69 -17.72 8.14
CA LYS A 136 33.92 -18.29 8.70
C LYS A 136 34.97 -17.30 9.24
N ASP A 137 35.09 -17.34 10.56
CA ASP A 137 36.23 -16.98 11.41
C ASP A 137 37.54 -16.59 10.72
N ASN A 138 37.88 -15.31 10.84
CA ASN A 138 39.24 -14.81 11.02
C ASN A 138 39.14 -13.36 11.49
N TYR A 139 38.97 -13.16 12.79
CA TYR A 139 39.22 -11.87 13.41
C TYR A 139 40.74 -11.71 13.60
N PRO A 140 41.38 -10.68 13.01
CA PRO A 140 42.55 -10.11 13.64
C PRO A 140 42.09 -9.46 14.93
N GLU A 141 42.72 -9.87 16.01
CA GLU A 141 42.58 -9.36 17.37
C GLU A 141 43.10 -7.92 17.41
N ASP A 142 42.27 -6.96 17.00
CA ASP A 142 42.47 -5.54 17.31
C ASP A 142 41.19 -5.04 17.99
N ILE A 143 41.09 -5.42 19.26
CA ILE A 143 40.06 -4.94 20.18
C ILE A 143 40.38 -3.47 20.44
N ILE A 144 39.59 -2.57 19.84
CA ILE A 144 39.63 -1.15 20.17
C ILE A 144 38.85 -0.99 21.48
N ASP A 145 39.58 -0.97 22.59
CA ASP A 145 39.05 -0.61 23.90
C ASP A 145 38.58 0.84 23.88
N ALA A 146 37.26 1.03 23.79
CA ALA A 146 36.64 2.34 23.95
C ALA A 146 36.53 2.65 25.44
N GLU A 147 37.58 3.25 26.02
CA GLU A 147 37.49 3.86 27.34
C GLU A 147 36.57 5.09 27.29
N PHE A 148 35.52 5.07 28.11
CA PHE A 148 34.57 6.17 28.23
C PHE A 148 35.19 7.27 29.10
N TRP A 149 35.67 8.34 28.47
CA TRP A 149 36.09 9.55 29.19
C TRP A 149 34.84 10.35 29.60
N ASP A 150 34.48 10.26 30.88
CA ASP A 150 33.44 11.10 31.48
C ASP A 150 33.99 12.53 31.65
N HIS A 151 33.58 13.43 30.75
CA HIS A 151 33.83 14.87 30.87
C HIS A 151 32.87 15.48 31.90
N SER A 152 33.10 15.20 33.18
CA SER A 152 32.35 15.86 34.26
C SER A 152 33.19 16.32 35.45
N ASP A 153 34.50 16.55 35.30
CA ASP A 153 35.31 17.18 36.36
C ASP A 153 36.15 18.37 35.84
N GLN A 154 35.45 19.43 35.42
CA GLN A 154 36.03 20.78 35.36
C GLN A 154 35.18 21.77 36.17
N THR A 155 35.05 21.55 37.47
CA THR A 155 34.85 22.66 38.42
C THR A 155 35.71 22.42 39.65
N GLY A 156 36.81 23.16 39.73
CA GLY A 156 37.85 22.92 40.70
C GLY A 156 37.45 23.24 42.14
N ILE A 157 38.04 22.52 43.08
CA ILE A 157 38.47 23.08 44.36
C ILE A 157 39.86 22.50 44.66
N LYS A 158 40.89 23.35 44.56
CA LYS A 158 42.18 23.14 45.23
C LYS A 158 41.90 22.95 46.71
N LYS A 159 42.28 21.81 47.29
CA LYS A 159 42.55 21.75 48.73
C LYS A 159 43.94 21.22 49.00
N SER A 160 44.69 22.11 49.62
CA SER A 160 46.09 22.03 50.01
C SER A 160 46.41 20.74 50.75
N SER A 161 47.48 20.08 50.32
CA SER A 161 48.30 19.20 51.15
C SER A 161 48.76 19.96 52.41
N LYS A 162 48.56 19.35 53.58
CA LYS A 162 49.54 19.35 54.68
C LYS A 162 49.12 18.31 55.72
N ASP A 163 49.76 17.15 55.66
CA ASP A 163 49.82 16.19 56.75
C ASP A 163 50.95 16.60 57.73
N PRO A 164 50.86 16.20 59.01
CA PRO A 164 51.55 16.81 60.16
C PRO A 164 53.06 16.56 60.25
#